data_AF-B0WDR5-F1
#
_entry.id   AF-B0WDR5-F1
#
_cell.length_a   1.000
_cell.length_b   1.000
_cell.length_c   1.000
_cell.angle_alpha   90.00
_cell.angle_beta   90.00
_cell.angle_gamma   90.00
#
_symmetry.space_group_name_H-M   'P 1'
#
loop_
_entity.id
_entity.type
_entity.pdbx_description
1 polymer ?
#
loop_
_entity_poly.entity_id
_entity_poly.type
_entity_poly.pdbx_seq_one_letter_code
_entity_poly.pdbx_strand_id
1 'polypeptide(L)'
;MTMGGTPYKPYEVVKKPIENKTIYCINKTPYRNTEYLMTIQDLKDVFFPYISLEVCRRVLNALDINLFIGNSLQYQALLEAGRANVDKMPLVQVVDVMQFMPQLQYMVRGQIGQETPANKRARIS
;
A
#
# COMPACT_ATOMS: atom_id res chain seq x y z
N MET A 1 11.09 39.16 -12.80
CA MET A 1 11.47 37.79 -12.36
C MET A 1 10.50 37.39 -11.26
N THR A 2 9.44 36.67 -11.61
CA THR A 2 8.45 36.19 -10.63
C THR A 2 9.00 34.93 -9.98
N MET A 3 9.36 35.01 -8.70
CA MET A 3 9.69 33.84 -7.89
C MET A 3 8.41 33.03 -7.70
N GLY A 4 8.18 32.07 -8.60
CA GLY A 4 7.08 31.11 -8.51
C GLY A 4 7.37 30.10 -7.41
N GLY A 5 7.15 30.49 -6.15
CA GLY A 5 7.01 29.52 -5.08
C GLY A 5 5.75 28.71 -5.35
N THR A 6 5.89 27.42 -5.62
CA THR A 6 4.74 26.51 -5.64
C THR A 6 4.00 26.68 -4.32
N PRO A 7 2.69 26.98 -4.33
CA PRO A 7 1.92 27.09 -3.09
C PRO A 7 2.10 25.80 -2.30
N TYR A 8 2.51 25.92 -1.03
CA TYR A 8 2.67 24.77 -0.13
C TYR A 8 1.35 24.01 -0.09
N LYS A 9 1.31 22.83 -0.72
CA LYS A 9 0.12 21.98 -0.71
C LYS A 9 0.06 21.28 0.66
N PRO A 10 -1.14 21.14 1.27
CA PRO A 10 -1.27 20.39 2.52
C PRO A 10 -0.83 18.94 2.34
N TYR A 11 -1.05 18.36 1.17
CA TYR A 11 -0.61 17.00 0.87
C TYR A 11 0.24 16.96 -0.40
N GLU A 12 1.34 16.23 -0.31
CA GLU A 12 2.34 16.05 -1.35
C GLU A 12 2.57 14.57 -1.59
N VAL A 13 2.54 14.18 -2.86
CA VAL A 13 2.88 12.82 -3.27
C VAL A 13 4.35 12.79 -3.67
N VAL A 14 5.11 11.92 -3.01
CA VAL A 14 6.54 11.72 -3.25
C VAL A 14 6.80 10.27 -3.61
N LYS A 15 7.80 10.04 -4.47
CA LYS A 15 8.30 8.71 -4.77
C LYS A 15 9.33 8.32 -3.72
N LYS A 16 9.13 7.20 -3.03
CA LYS A 16 10.09 6.67 -2.06
C LYS A 16 10.59 5.27 -2.45
N PRO A 17 11.90 5.00 -2.28
CA PRO A 17 12.42 3.65 -2.39
C PRO A 17 12.06 2.84 -1.14
N ILE A 18 11.45 1.66 -1.34
CA ILE A 18 11.09 0.70 -0.30
C ILE A 18 11.46 -0.69 -0.84
N GLU A 19 12.37 -1.40 -0.17
CA GLU A 19 12.90 -2.71 -0.60
C GLU A 19 13.26 -2.80 -2.10
N ASN A 20 14.03 -1.83 -2.58
CA ASN A 20 14.44 -1.71 -4.00
C ASN A 20 13.29 -1.45 -5.00
N LYS A 21 12.09 -1.10 -4.52
CA LYS A 21 10.95 -0.70 -5.35
C LYS A 21 10.57 0.75 -5.09
N THR A 22 10.10 1.45 -6.12
CA THR A 22 9.68 2.86 -5.99
C THR A 22 8.18 2.95 -5.82
N ILE A 23 7.72 3.50 -4.68
CA ILE A 23 6.31 3.62 -4.33
C ILE A 23 5.89 5.09 -4.25
N TYR A 24 4.69 5.40 -4.75
CA TYR A 24 4.05 6.69 -4.53
C TYR A 24 3.50 6.76 -3.10
N CYS A 25 4.01 7.72 -2.34
CA CYS A 25 3.69 7.91 -0.94
C CYS A 25 3.11 9.31 -0.74
N ILE A 26 2.08 9.43 0.08
CA ILE A 26 1.47 10.70 0.46
C ILE A 26 1.67 10.96 1.96
N ASN A 27 1.93 12.20 2.36
CA ASN A 27 2.03 12.52 3.78
C ASN A 27 0.70 12.24 4.53
N LYS A 28 0.82 11.70 5.74
CA LYS A 28 -0.31 11.39 6.62
C LYS A 28 -0.93 12.66 7.21
N THR A 29 -0.08 13.56 7.69
CA THR A 29 -0.48 14.81 8.36
C THR A 29 -0.23 15.99 7.42
N PRO A 30 -1.17 16.95 7.28
CA PRO A 30 -1.00 18.06 6.36
C PRO A 30 0.25 18.87 6.67
N TYR A 31 0.96 19.30 5.63
CA TYR A 31 2.21 20.07 5.71
C TYR A 31 3.37 19.36 6.46
N ARG A 32 3.25 18.06 6.76
CA ARG A 32 4.27 17.28 7.46
C ARG A 32 4.79 16.11 6.64
N ASN A 33 6.02 16.22 6.19
CA ASN A 33 6.69 15.24 5.34
C ASN A 33 7.51 14.20 6.15
N THR A 34 7.00 13.76 7.30
CA THR A 34 7.65 12.79 8.20
C THR A 34 6.99 11.42 8.16
N GLU A 35 5.66 11.39 8.17
CA GLU A 35 4.86 10.16 8.12
C GLU A 35 4.19 10.02 6.76
N TYR A 36 4.29 8.84 6.18
CA TYR A 36 3.80 8.58 4.83
C TYR A 36 2.83 7.41 4.80
N LEU A 37 1.87 7.51 3.89
CA LEU A 37 0.90 6.49 3.55
C LEU A 37 1.11 6.06 2.09
N MET A 38 0.80 4.80 1.78
CA MET A 38 0.66 4.30 0.41
C MET A 38 -0.73 3.71 0.22
N THR A 39 -1.21 3.59 -1.02
CA THR A 39 -2.47 2.87 -1.27
C THR A 39 -2.27 1.37 -1.07
N ILE A 40 -3.30 0.66 -0.60
CA ILE A 40 -3.23 -0.82 -0.53
C ILE A 40 -3.11 -1.45 -1.93
N GLN A 41 -3.56 -0.74 -2.97
CA GLN A 41 -3.39 -1.12 -4.37
C GLN A 41 -1.90 -1.10 -4.75
N ASP A 42 -1.16 -0.05 -4.39
CA ASP A 42 0.29 0.03 -4.60
C ASP A 42 1.03 -1.07 -3.85
N LEU A 43 0.65 -1.33 -2.59
CA LEU A 43 1.22 -2.43 -1.82
C LEU A 43 1.04 -3.78 -2.55
N LYS A 44 -0.19 -4.06 -3.02
CA LYS A 44 -0.51 -5.26 -3.80
C LYS A 44 0.31 -5.29 -5.08
N ASP A 45 0.15 -4.32 -5.98
CA ASP A 45 0.70 -4.39 -7.33
C ASP A 45 2.23 -4.42 -7.33
N VAL A 46 2.86 -3.77 -6.35
CA VAL A 46 4.30 -3.68 -6.30
C VAL A 46 4.93 -4.83 -5.52
N PHE A 47 4.38 -5.26 -4.38
CA PHE A 47 5.01 -6.30 -3.54
C PHE A 47 4.35 -7.67 -3.67
N PHE A 48 3.05 -7.72 -3.93
CA PHE A 48 2.25 -8.95 -3.97
C PHE A 48 1.35 -9.02 -5.22
N PRO A 49 1.91 -8.93 -6.44
CA PRO A 49 1.11 -8.77 -7.66
C PRO A 49 0.16 -9.96 -7.94
N TYR A 50 0.41 -11.11 -7.31
CA TYR A 50 -0.30 -12.37 -7.53
C TYR A 50 -1.53 -12.57 -6.64
N ILE A 51 -1.78 -11.70 -5.65
CA ILE A 51 -2.95 -11.82 -4.78
C ILE A 51 -4.05 -10.84 -5.17
N SER A 52 -5.30 -11.11 -4.79
CA SER A 52 -6.38 -10.12 -4.91
C SER A 52 -6.25 -8.99 -3.86
N LEU A 53 -6.91 -7.86 -4.11
CA LEU A 53 -6.97 -6.76 -3.15
C LEU A 53 -7.66 -7.18 -1.84
N GLU A 54 -8.62 -8.10 -1.92
CA GLU A 54 -9.29 -8.68 -0.76
C GLU A 54 -8.33 -9.50 0.11
N VAL A 55 -7.50 -10.34 -0.51
CA VAL A 55 -6.45 -11.08 0.21
C VAL A 55 -5.45 -10.11 0.86
N CYS A 56 -5.01 -9.08 0.13
CA CYS A 56 -4.12 -8.04 0.67
C CYS A 56 -4.71 -7.41 1.94
N ARG A 57 -6.00 -7.03 1.89
CA ARG A 57 -6.72 -6.46 3.04
C ARG A 57 -6.83 -7.44 4.22
N ARG A 58 -7.13 -8.72 3.96
CA ARG A 58 -7.23 -9.75 5.00
C ARG A 58 -5.89 -9.98 5.70
N VAL A 59 -4.79 -10.02 4.96
CA VAL A 59 -3.45 -10.18 5.51
C VAL A 59 -3.07 -8.97 6.38
N LEU A 60 -3.33 -7.74 5.93
CA LEU A 60 -3.10 -6.53 6.72
C LEU A 60 -3.89 -6.56 8.05
N ASN A 61 -5.17 -6.93 7.99
CA ASN A 61 -6.00 -7.07 9.18
C ASN A 61 -5.50 -8.16 10.14
N ALA A 62 -5.00 -9.28 9.62
CA ALA A 62 -4.50 -10.38 10.44
C ALA A 62 -3.16 -10.07 11.15
N LEU A 63 -2.44 -9.05 10.68
CA LEU A 63 -1.24 -8.51 11.31
C LEU A 63 -1.52 -7.27 12.18
N ASP A 64 -2.79 -6.95 12.43
CA ASP A 64 -3.23 -5.75 13.14
C ASP A 64 -2.67 -4.44 12.55
N ILE A 65 -2.45 -4.41 11.23
CA ILE A 65 -1.99 -3.21 10.52
C ILE A 65 -3.20 -2.33 10.19
N ASN A 66 -3.17 -1.08 10.69
CA ASN A 66 -4.27 -0.15 10.54
C ASN A 66 -4.40 0.38 9.11
N LEU A 67 -5.65 0.42 8.63
CA LEU A 67 -6.01 1.06 7.37
C LEU A 67 -6.60 2.45 7.63
N PHE A 68 -6.18 3.41 6.83
CA PHE A 68 -6.61 4.80 6.89
C PHE A 68 -7.52 5.12 5.72
N ILE A 69 -8.56 5.91 6.00
CA ILE A 69 -9.38 6.55 4.96
C ILE A 69 -8.78 7.93 4.72
N GLY A 70 -8.37 8.19 3.48
CA GLY A 70 -7.84 9.50 3.08
C GLY A 70 -8.96 10.56 3.05
N ASN A 71 -8.58 11.83 3.18
CA ASN A 71 -9.51 12.93 2.88
C ASN A 71 -9.50 13.29 1.39
N SER A 72 -10.44 14.15 0.98
CA SER A 72 -10.58 14.57 -0.42
C SER A 72 -9.32 15.21 -0.99
N LEU A 73 -8.58 16.00 -0.20
CA LEU A 73 -7.33 16.63 -0.65
C LEU A 73 -6.21 15.60 -0.85
N GLN A 74 -6.16 14.56 -0.03
CA GLN A 74 -5.22 13.44 -0.23
C GLN A 74 -5.53 12.67 -1.52
N TYR A 75 -6.81 12.36 -1.76
CA TYR A 75 -7.22 11.68 -2.99
C TYR A 75 -6.99 12.54 -4.24
N GLN A 76 -7.23 13.85 -4.15
CA GLN A 76 -6.91 14.79 -5.21
C GLN A 76 -5.40 14.82 -5.51
N ALA A 77 -4.55 14.90 -4.48
CA ALA A 77 -3.10 14.88 -4.66
C ALA A 77 -2.61 13.57 -5.32
N LEU A 78 -3.22 12.43 -4.97
CA LEU A 78 -2.93 11.14 -5.61
C LEU A 78 -3.37 11.12 -7.09
N LEU A 79 -4.56 11.64 -7.41
CA LEU A 79 -5.02 11.78 -8.81
C LEU A 79 -4.09 12.67 -9.63
N GLU A 80 -3.70 13.83 -9.08
CA GLU A 80 -2.74 14.77 -9.71
C GLU A 80 -1.37 14.12 -9.94
N ALA A 81 -0.97 13.17 -9.09
CA ALA A 81 0.25 12.37 -9.25
C ALA A 81 0.10 11.20 -10.24
N GLY A 82 -1.04 11.09 -10.94
CA GLY A 82 -1.30 10.07 -11.96
C GLY A 82 -1.77 8.73 -11.40
N ARG A 83 -2.22 8.68 -10.14
CA ARG A 83 -2.79 7.45 -9.55
C ARG A 83 -4.26 7.33 -9.95
N ALA A 84 -4.66 6.19 -10.50
CA ALA A 84 -6.05 5.89 -10.86
C ALA A 84 -6.80 5.18 -9.71
N ASN A 85 -8.13 5.22 -9.76
CA ASN A 85 -9.02 4.48 -8.83
C ASN A 85 -8.74 4.74 -7.34
N VAL A 86 -8.38 5.98 -6.99
CA VAL A 86 -8.03 6.34 -5.61
C VAL A 86 -9.22 6.79 -4.77
N ASP A 87 -10.41 7.01 -5.34
CA ASP A 87 -11.58 7.39 -4.56
C ASP A 87 -11.91 6.33 -3.50
N LYS A 88 -11.94 6.77 -2.23
CA LYS A 88 -12.13 5.91 -1.03
C LYS A 88 -11.14 4.74 -0.93
N MET A 89 -10.04 4.76 -1.68
CA MET A 89 -9.01 3.72 -1.61
C MET A 89 -8.39 3.72 -0.22
N PRO A 90 -8.35 2.57 0.48
CA PRO A 90 -7.68 2.46 1.76
C PRO A 90 -6.18 2.74 1.62
N LEU A 91 -5.65 3.45 2.61
CA LEU A 91 -4.24 3.77 2.73
C LEU A 91 -3.63 3.00 3.90
N VAL A 92 -2.33 2.72 3.83
CA VAL A 92 -1.58 2.03 4.89
C VAL A 92 -0.30 2.81 5.19
N GLN A 93 0.11 2.84 6.46
CA GLN A 93 1.34 3.53 6.87
C GLN A 93 2.57 2.80 6.34
N VAL A 94 3.46 3.54 5.69
CA VAL A 94 4.66 2.98 5.05
C VAL A 94 5.58 2.31 6.08
N VAL A 95 5.67 2.88 7.27
CA VAL A 95 6.48 2.34 8.38
C VAL A 95 5.98 0.96 8.79
N ASP A 96 4.67 0.77 8.92
CA ASP A 96 4.08 -0.53 9.28
C ASP A 96 4.37 -1.57 8.18
N VAL A 97 4.21 -1.19 6.91
CA VAL A 97 4.54 -2.08 5.78
C VAL A 97 6.00 -2.54 5.84
N MET A 98 6.94 -1.62 6.09
CA MET A 98 8.36 -1.96 6.20
C MET A 98 8.66 -2.84 7.41
N GLN A 99 8.04 -2.53 8.57
CA GLN A 99 8.24 -3.26 9.81
C GLN A 99 7.69 -4.70 9.72
N PHE A 100 6.55 -4.87 9.07
CA PHE A 100 5.86 -6.15 8.96
C PHE A 100 6.10 -6.89 7.63
N MET A 101 7.02 -6.42 6.79
CA MET A 101 7.23 -7.01 5.46
C MET A 101 7.53 -8.52 5.49
N PRO A 102 8.40 -9.04 6.38
CA PRO A 102 8.63 -10.49 6.47
C PRO A 102 7.35 -11.29 6.75
N GLN A 103 6.50 -10.78 7.65
CA GLN A 103 5.22 -11.39 8.03
C GLN A 103 4.22 -11.31 6.87
N LEU A 104 4.14 -10.17 6.18
CA LEU A 104 3.33 -9.99 4.97
C LEU A 104 3.70 -11.03 3.92
N GLN A 105 5.00 -11.19 3.63
CA GLN A 105 5.51 -12.19 2.67
C GLN A 105 5.16 -13.61 3.09
N TYR A 106 5.30 -13.94 4.38
CA TYR A 106 4.96 -15.26 4.91
C TYR A 106 3.47 -15.58 4.73
N MET A 107 2.58 -14.66 5.13
CA MET A 107 1.13 -14.87 5.03
C MET A 107 0.66 -14.97 3.59
N VAL A 108 1.17 -14.11 2.70
CA VAL A 108 0.83 -14.14 1.27
C VAL A 108 1.23 -15.46 0.61
N ARG A 109 2.42 -16.00 0.92
CA ARG A 109 2.84 -17.32 0.42
C ARG A 109 1.88 -18.43 0.86
N GLY A 110 1.36 -18.37 2.08
CA GLY A 110 0.35 -19.31 2.59
C GLY A 110 -0.98 -19.25 1.84
N GLN A 111 -1.37 -18.07 1.33
CA GLN A 111 -2.62 -17.87 0.59
C GLN A 111 -2.54 -18.43 -0.84
N ILE A 112 -1.39 -18.30 -1.51
CA ILE A 112 -1.18 -18.84 -2.87
C ILE A 112 -1.37 -20.37 -2.90
N GLY A 113 -1.03 -21.07 -1.81
CA GLY A 113 -1.23 -22.51 -1.69
C GLY A 113 -2.66 -22.95 -1.39
N GLN A 114 -3.59 -22.04 -1.07
CA GLN A 114 -5.00 -22.35 -0.81
C GLN A 114 -5.87 -22.19 -2.06
N GLU A 115 -5.45 -21.39 -3.05
CA GLU A 115 -6.19 -21.20 -4.31
C GLU A 115 -5.98 -22.34 -5.32
N THR A 116 -5.04 -23.25 -5.06
CA THR A 116 -5.00 -24.56 -5.72
C THR A 116 -5.74 -25.56 -4.82
N PRO A 117 -6.74 -26.31 -5.31
CA PRO A 117 -7.34 -27.37 -4.51
C PRO A 117 -6.21 -28.31 -4.14
N ALA A 118 -5.92 -28.40 -2.85
CA ALA A 118 -4.89 -29.24 -2.29
C ALA A 118 -5.14 -30.66 -2.78
N ASN A 119 -4.41 -31.05 -3.84
CA ASN A 119 -4.50 -32.38 -4.39
C ASN A 119 -4.01 -33.28 -3.27
N LYS A 120 -4.97 -33.97 -2.63
CA LYS A 120 -4.75 -34.86 -1.51
C LYS A 120 -3.54 -35.70 -1.86
N ARG A 121 -2.44 -35.54 -1.10
CA ARG A 121 -1.29 -36.43 -1.22
C ARG A 121 -1.84 -37.83 -0.99
N ALA A 122 -2.00 -38.60 -2.07
CA ALA A 122 -2.43 -39.97 -2.00
C ALA A 122 -1.41 -40.68 -1.12
N ARG A 123 -1.89 -41.19 0.01
CA ARG A 123 -1.11 -42.10 0.85
C ARG A 123 -0.92 -43.36 0.01
N ILE A 124 0.27 -43.50 -0.56
CA ILE A 124 0.73 -44.74 -1.17
C ILE A 124 0.79 -45.80 -0.07
N SER A 125 -0.04 -46.82 -0.22
CA SER A 125 0.00 -48.10 0.49
C SER A 125 0.64 -49.14 -0.40
#